data_AF-A0A212FEK0-F1
#
_entry.id   AF-A0A212FEK0-F1
#
_cell.length_a   1.000
_cell.length_b   1.000
_cell.length_c   1.000
_cell.angle_alpha   90.00
_cell.angle_beta   90.00
_cell.angle_gamma   90.00
#
_symmetry.space_group_name_H-M   'P 1'
#
loop_
_entity.id
_entity.type
_entity.pdbx_description
1 polymer ?
#
loop_
_entity_poly.entity_id
_entity_poly.type
_entity_poly.pdbx_seq_one_letter_code
_entity_poly.pdbx_strand_id
1 'polypeptide(L)'
;MKAKMFYLFYPKLLQNTSSYQTFSLKRFINSDLKPNIKETANLLLRNDVPPLVDLYGRKHDYLRISLTEKCNLRCQYCMPAEGVKLSPRDKILSNEEVLRLARVFAALGINKIRLTGGEPTLRKDLVNIVQELTNLHGITTVAMTTNGIALTRKLPSLQRAGLSALNLSLDSLKPERFERMARRPGLPHVLASMDLALQLGFKSVKINTVLMKGFNDDEICDFIELTRDRDMDIRFIEFMPFSGNRWEKGERMVSEKDAISAAIERYGDLIPLPPTPCRTATLWQVPGYTGRVGFISSMTKPFCSTCNRLRLTADGNLKVQTDKPLRETNLRDAIRAGVNDDDIETLVRSALRRKLPRHAGMIKVIIVMTHLDKSGRARMVDVGEKPVTVRTAEAECYLVVGARLLRLLRSSGVPKGDALTVAQVAGTMAAKRTSDLIPMCHPLALTLARVRVMLPKESERGGGGRVRVTCEARATAKTGVEMEALTGCSIAALTLYDMCKSVDKNMQITDLKVISKTGGKSSWGDVEEKEEEGFGPKVREHDTSPHAPGETYVPTNLLYF
;
A
#
# COMPACT_ATOMS: atom_id res chain seq x y z
N MET A 1 -27.53 -17.32 -48.54
CA MET A 1 -27.79 -18.66 -47.99
C MET A 1 -26.55 -19.32 -47.32
N LYS A 2 -25.70 -18.56 -46.61
CA LYS A 2 -24.58 -19.09 -45.79
C LYS A 2 -24.38 -18.25 -44.51
N ALA A 3 -25.44 -18.11 -43.71
CA ALA A 3 -25.39 -17.43 -42.40
C ALA A 3 -25.95 -18.31 -41.25
N LYS A 4 -26.17 -19.61 -41.50
CA LYS A 4 -26.79 -20.55 -40.54
C LYS A 4 -25.86 -21.66 -40.05
N MET A 5 -24.54 -21.60 -40.32
CA MET A 5 -23.60 -22.67 -39.95
C MET A 5 -22.54 -22.28 -38.90
N PHE A 6 -22.77 -21.21 -38.13
CA PHE A 6 -21.80 -20.73 -37.12
C PHE A 6 -22.12 -21.12 -35.67
N TYR A 7 -23.27 -21.77 -35.42
CA TYR A 7 -23.77 -22.05 -34.06
C TYR A 7 -23.67 -23.52 -33.62
N LEU A 8 -23.02 -24.41 -34.38
CA LEU A 8 -23.09 -25.86 -34.13
C LEU A 8 -21.76 -26.58 -33.84
N PHE A 9 -20.61 -25.90 -33.76
CA PHE A 9 -19.31 -26.58 -33.60
C PHE A 9 -18.39 -26.09 -32.46
N TYR A 10 -18.92 -25.37 -31.46
CA TYR A 10 -18.13 -24.85 -30.33
C TYR A 10 -18.43 -25.43 -28.92
N PRO A 11 -18.74 -26.75 -28.74
CA PRO A 11 -18.60 -27.36 -27.41
C PRO A 11 -17.63 -28.56 -27.32
N LYS A 12 -16.73 -28.80 -28.28
CA LYS A 12 -15.80 -29.96 -28.24
C LYS A 12 -14.29 -29.67 -28.26
N LEU A 13 -13.86 -28.41 -28.22
CA LEU A 13 -12.43 -28.03 -28.23
C LEU A 13 -11.88 -27.57 -26.86
N LEU A 14 -12.66 -27.74 -25.77
CA LEU A 14 -12.25 -27.35 -24.41
C LEU A 14 -11.85 -28.53 -23.51
N GLN A 15 -11.54 -29.69 -24.09
CA GLN A 15 -10.97 -30.80 -23.35
C GLN A 15 -9.75 -31.33 -24.10
N ASN A 16 -8.60 -31.27 -23.43
CA ASN A 16 -7.26 -31.69 -23.88
C ASN A 16 -6.60 -30.84 -24.98
N THR A 17 -5.77 -29.88 -24.56
CA THR A 17 -4.36 -29.80 -24.95
C THR A 17 -3.64 -28.76 -24.10
N SER A 18 -2.92 -29.24 -23.08
CA SER A 18 -1.77 -28.54 -22.51
C SER A 18 -0.63 -28.62 -23.53
N SER A 19 0.05 -27.50 -23.76
CA SER A 19 1.24 -27.32 -24.60
C SER A 19 1.02 -27.29 -26.13
N TYR A 20 1.55 -26.23 -26.75
CA TYR A 20 1.71 -25.97 -28.19
C TYR A 20 0.45 -25.79 -29.05
N GLN A 21 -0.03 -24.54 -29.16
CA GLN A 21 -0.53 -23.95 -30.42
C GLN A 21 -0.78 -22.44 -30.28
N THR A 22 0.29 -21.65 -30.21
CA THR A 22 0.29 -20.22 -30.58
C THR A 22 0.24 -20.09 -32.11
N PHE A 23 -0.81 -20.63 -32.74
CA PHE A 23 -0.99 -20.55 -34.19
C PHE A 23 -2.03 -19.49 -34.57
N SER A 24 -1.51 -18.30 -34.92
CA SER A 24 -2.00 -17.46 -36.03
C SER A 24 -3.34 -16.71 -35.93
N LEU A 25 -3.76 -16.18 -34.76
CA LEU A 25 -4.77 -15.09 -34.76
C LEU A 25 -4.21 -13.77 -35.32
N LYS A 26 -2.91 -13.50 -35.12
CA LYS A 26 -2.22 -12.30 -35.65
C LYS A 26 -2.29 -12.21 -37.19
N ARG A 27 -2.27 -13.35 -37.88
CA ARG A 27 -2.34 -13.39 -39.35
C ARG A 27 -3.77 -13.19 -39.87
N PHE A 28 -4.79 -13.52 -39.07
CA PHE A 28 -6.20 -13.36 -39.41
C PHE A 28 -6.66 -11.89 -39.31
N ILE A 29 -6.09 -11.11 -38.37
CA ILE A 29 -6.37 -9.68 -38.17
C ILE A 29 -5.83 -8.79 -39.31
N ASN A 30 -4.82 -9.27 -40.05
CA ASN A 30 -4.28 -8.60 -41.23
C ASN A 30 -5.11 -8.79 -42.51
N SER A 31 -6.27 -9.47 -42.42
CA SER A 31 -7.26 -9.50 -43.51
C SER A 31 -8.39 -8.49 -43.26
N ASP A 32 -9.10 -8.09 -44.33
CA ASP A 32 -10.11 -7.02 -44.40
C ASP A 32 -11.36 -7.25 -43.50
N LEU A 33 -11.15 -7.24 -42.18
CA LEU A 33 -12.21 -7.28 -41.17
C LEU A 33 -12.75 -5.86 -40.91
N LYS A 34 -14.08 -5.78 -40.78
CA LYS A 34 -14.78 -4.54 -40.41
C LYS A 34 -14.23 -3.98 -39.08
N PRO A 35 -14.12 -2.65 -38.93
CA PRO A 35 -13.43 -2.00 -37.81
C PRO A 35 -13.92 -2.42 -36.42
N ASN A 36 -15.23 -2.64 -36.26
CA ASN A 36 -15.86 -3.15 -35.04
C ASN A 36 -15.42 -4.57 -34.63
N ILE A 37 -15.06 -5.42 -35.60
CA ILE A 37 -14.54 -6.78 -35.33
C ILE A 37 -13.05 -6.72 -34.98
N LYS A 38 -12.28 -5.82 -35.62
CA LYS A 38 -10.88 -5.57 -35.25
C LYS A 38 -10.74 -5.04 -33.83
N GLU A 39 -11.62 -4.14 -33.41
CA GLU A 39 -11.64 -3.60 -32.05
C GLU A 39 -11.94 -4.70 -31.01
N THR A 40 -12.93 -5.55 -31.29
CA THR A 40 -13.28 -6.70 -30.44
C THR A 40 -12.18 -7.76 -30.40
N ALA A 41 -11.52 -8.05 -31.53
CA ALA A 41 -10.41 -9.01 -31.62
C ALA A 41 -9.13 -8.48 -30.93
N ASN A 42 -8.85 -7.17 -31.03
CA ASN A 42 -7.76 -6.53 -30.30
C ASN A 42 -8.02 -6.51 -28.79
N LEU A 43 -9.28 -6.34 -28.36
CA LEU A 43 -9.69 -6.49 -26.96
C LEU A 43 -9.50 -7.93 -26.45
N LEU A 44 -9.80 -8.94 -27.28
CA LEU A 44 -9.59 -10.36 -26.94
C LEU A 44 -8.11 -10.77 -26.88
N LEU A 45 -7.22 -10.08 -27.59
CA LEU A 45 -5.76 -10.29 -27.56
C LEU A 45 -5.05 -9.54 -26.42
N ARG A 46 -5.72 -8.62 -25.72
CA ARG A 46 -5.17 -7.86 -24.58
C ARG A 46 -5.12 -8.66 -23.26
N ASN A 47 -4.90 -9.97 -23.32
CA ASN A 47 -4.61 -10.78 -22.13
C ASN A 47 -3.20 -10.54 -21.55
N ASP A 48 -2.36 -9.75 -22.26
CA ASP A 48 -0.99 -9.41 -21.85
C ASP A 48 -0.86 -8.03 -21.20
N VAL A 49 -1.95 -7.28 -20.94
CA VAL A 49 -1.84 -5.99 -20.23
C VAL A 49 -1.51 -6.25 -18.75
N PRO A 50 -0.34 -5.81 -18.25
CA PRO A 50 0.03 -6.08 -16.87
C PRO A 50 -1.00 -5.44 -15.93
N PRO A 51 -1.46 -6.19 -14.91
CA PRO A 51 -2.42 -5.67 -13.95
C PRO A 51 -1.90 -4.36 -13.32
N LEU A 52 -2.82 -3.50 -12.86
CA LEU A 52 -2.43 -2.33 -12.08
C LEU A 52 -1.74 -2.78 -10.79
N VAL A 53 -0.41 -2.68 -10.76
CA VAL A 53 0.43 -3.04 -9.62
C VAL A 53 1.17 -1.79 -9.16
N ASP A 54 1.20 -1.57 -7.85
CA ASP A 54 2.00 -0.48 -7.27
C ASP A 54 3.41 -0.93 -6.89
N LEU A 55 4.20 0.01 -6.36
CA LEU A 55 5.59 -0.23 -5.96
C LEU A 55 5.78 -1.27 -4.83
N TYR A 56 4.69 -1.73 -4.21
CA TYR A 56 4.69 -2.72 -3.14
C TYR A 56 4.13 -4.07 -3.61
N GLY A 57 3.96 -4.27 -4.92
CA GLY A 57 3.45 -5.53 -5.48
C GLY A 57 1.95 -5.75 -5.28
N ARG A 58 1.20 -4.74 -4.81
CA ARG A 58 -0.25 -4.87 -4.61
C ARG A 58 -0.97 -4.73 -5.94
N LYS A 59 -1.77 -5.74 -6.30
CA LYS A 59 -2.67 -5.71 -7.46
C LYS A 59 -3.94 -4.91 -7.13
N HIS A 60 -4.29 -3.95 -7.97
CA HIS A 60 -5.50 -3.11 -7.83
C HIS A 60 -6.53 -3.54 -8.86
N ASP A 61 -7.56 -4.25 -8.40
CA ASP A 61 -8.69 -4.74 -9.22
C ASP A 61 -10.04 -4.13 -8.81
N TYR A 62 -10.03 -3.19 -7.84
CA TYR A 62 -11.22 -2.59 -7.25
C TYR A 62 -11.22 -1.05 -7.36
N LEU A 63 -12.13 -0.52 -8.18
CA LEU A 63 -12.36 0.91 -8.36
C LEU A 63 -13.62 1.38 -7.62
N ARG A 64 -13.51 2.50 -6.89
CA ARG A 64 -14.66 3.22 -6.32
C ARG A 64 -14.88 4.51 -7.11
N ILE A 65 -16.09 4.70 -7.63
CA ILE A 65 -16.46 5.90 -8.39
C ILE A 65 -17.46 6.72 -7.56
N SER A 66 -17.14 7.98 -7.31
CA SER A 66 -18.05 8.94 -6.69
C SER A 66 -18.86 9.63 -7.78
N LEU A 67 -20.16 9.38 -7.85
CA LEU A 67 -21.00 9.86 -8.94
C LEU A 67 -21.53 11.29 -8.74
N THR A 68 -21.54 11.79 -7.52
CA THR A 68 -22.05 13.12 -7.16
C THR A 68 -21.45 13.56 -5.83
N GLU A 69 -21.47 14.86 -5.55
CA GLU A 69 -21.15 15.42 -4.22
C GLU A 69 -22.42 15.65 -3.38
N LYS A 70 -23.60 15.62 -4.01
CA LYS A 70 -24.87 15.86 -3.34
C LYS A 70 -25.19 14.72 -2.40
N CYS A 71 -25.65 15.05 -1.20
CA CYS A 71 -26.19 14.11 -0.24
C CYS A 71 -27.50 14.66 0.33
N ASN A 72 -28.46 13.77 0.56
CA ASN A 72 -29.72 14.07 1.25
C ASN A 72 -29.60 13.97 2.77
N LEU A 73 -28.44 13.60 3.33
CA LEU A 73 -28.15 13.59 4.77
C LEU A 73 -27.02 14.56 5.13
N ARG A 74 -26.86 14.86 6.42
CA ARG A 74 -25.79 15.72 6.97
C ARG A 74 -25.14 15.06 8.19
N CYS A 75 -24.66 13.83 8.01
CA CYS A 75 -24.14 12.99 9.09
C CYS A 75 -23.01 13.68 9.86
N GLN A 76 -23.05 13.65 11.20
CA GLN A 76 -22.14 14.42 12.06
C GLN A 76 -20.65 14.18 11.78
N TYR A 77 -20.24 12.94 11.48
CA TYR A 77 -18.85 12.60 11.19
C TYR A 77 -18.43 12.82 9.73
N CYS A 78 -19.39 13.07 8.82
CA CYS A 78 -19.14 13.11 7.38
C CYS A 78 -19.22 14.54 6.83
N MET A 79 -20.21 15.32 7.27
CA MET A 79 -20.50 16.63 6.70
C MET A 79 -20.90 17.64 7.80
N PRO A 80 -20.45 18.91 7.72
CA PRO A 80 -20.94 19.97 8.59
C PRO A 80 -22.47 20.15 8.49
N ALA A 81 -23.08 20.76 9.50
CA ALA A 81 -24.54 20.90 9.60
C ALA A 81 -25.11 21.72 8.44
N GLU A 82 -24.36 22.75 8.08
CA GLU A 82 -24.63 23.71 7.01
C GLU A 82 -24.44 23.07 5.62
N GLY A 83 -23.80 21.91 5.55
CA GLY A 83 -23.44 21.22 4.31
C GLY A 83 -22.13 21.73 3.70
N VAL A 84 -21.76 21.14 2.57
CA VAL A 84 -20.55 21.52 1.82
C VAL A 84 -20.91 22.36 0.60
N LYS A 85 -20.01 23.27 0.24
CA LYS A 85 -20.09 24.00 -1.03
C LYS A 85 -19.96 23.01 -2.18
N LEU A 86 -21.00 22.92 -3.00
CA LEU A 86 -21.06 21.99 -4.13
C LEU A 86 -20.33 22.57 -5.34
N SER A 87 -19.63 21.72 -6.07
CA SER A 87 -19.01 22.10 -7.33
C SER A 87 -20.07 22.38 -8.41
N PRO A 88 -19.83 23.35 -9.31
CA PRO A 88 -20.64 23.56 -10.50
C PRO A 88 -20.80 22.30 -11.36
N ARG A 89 -21.89 22.22 -12.14
CA ARG A 89 -22.22 21.01 -12.93
C ARG A 89 -21.14 20.67 -13.97
N ASP A 90 -20.55 21.68 -14.60
CA ASP A 90 -19.44 21.53 -15.54
C ASP A 90 -18.19 20.96 -14.85
N LYS A 91 -18.01 21.14 -13.54
CA LYS A 91 -16.89 20.57 -12.79
C LYS A 91 -17.16 19.13 -12.31
N ILE A 92 -18.27 18.49 -12.68
CA ILE A 92 -18.55 17.09 -12.34
C ILE A 92 -18.43 16.23 -13.61
N LEU A 93 -17.96 15.00 -13.46
CA LEU A 93 -17.89 14.01 -14.53
C LEU A 93 -19.29 13.74 -15.13
N SER A 94 -19.39 13.86 -16.46
CA SER A 94 -20.57 13.48 -17.22
C SER A 94 -20.75 11.95 -17.25
N ASN A 95 -21.89 11.47 -17.76
CA ASN A 95 -22.12 10.03 -17.94
C ASN A 95 -21.09 9.41 -18.88
N GLU A 96 -20.86 10.06 -20.02
CA GLU A 96 -19.92 9.61 -21.03
C GLU A 96 -18.49 9.56 -20.49
N GLU A 97 -18.10 10.56 -19.69
CA GLU A 97 -16.78 10.60 -19.05
C GLU A 97 -16.63 9.48 -18.01
N VAL A 98 -17.66 9.22 -17.19
CA VAL A 98 -17.65 8.10 -16.23
C VAL A 98 -17.51 6.76 -16.95
N LEU A 99 -18.28 6.55 -18.02
CA LEU A 99 -18.25 5.29 -18.78
C LEU A 99 -16.93 5.11 -19.55
N ARG A 100 -16.38 6.19 -20.11
CA ARG A 100 -15.05 6.16 -20.75
C ARG A 100 -13.97 5.77 -19.74
N LEU A 101 -13.93 6.42 -18.57
CA LEU A 101 -12.98 6.07 -17.52
C LEU A 101 -13.17 4.63 -17.05
N ALA A 102 -14.42 4.18 -16.85
CA ALA A 102 -14.69 2.80 -16.46
C ALA A 102 -14.19 1.78 -17.49
N ARG A 103 -14.32 2.06 -18.80
CA ARG A 103 -13.74 1.23 -19.87
C ARG A 103 -12.23 1.16 -19.79
N VAL A 104 -11.56 2.29 -19.62
CA VAL A 104 -10.09 2.34 -19.45
C VAL A 104 -9.69 1.51 -18.23
N PHE A 105 -10.32 1.72 -17.08
CA PHE A 105 -10.01 0.96 -15.86
C PHE A 105 -10.29 -0.54 -15.99
N ALA A 106 -11.37 -0.93 -16.68
CA ALA A 106 -11.67 -2.34 -16.96
C ALA A 106 -10.57 -3.00 -17.81
N ALA A 107 -10.10 -2.30 -18.84
CA ALA A 107 -8.97 -2.75 -19.67
C ALA A 107 -7.66 -2.87 -18.88
N LEU A 108 -7.50 -2.14 -17.78
CA LEU A 108 -6.35 -2.21 -16.88
C LEU A 108 -6.47 -3.33 -15.81
N GLY A 109 -7.51 -4.16 -15.88
CA GLY A 109 -7.71 -5.31 -14.99
C GLY A 109 -8.54 -5.01 -13.75
N ILE A 110 -9.22 -3.85 -13.67
CA ILE A 110 -10.29 -3.65 -12.69
C ILE A 110 -11.44 -4.60 -13.04
N ASN A 111 -11.87 -5.41 -12.08
CA ASN A 111 -13.01 -6.32 -12.24
C ASN A 111 -14.19 -5.94 -11.34
N LYS A 112 -13.98 -5.04 -10.38
CA LYS A 112 -14.98 -4.62 -9.41
C LYS A 112 -15.10 -3.11 -9.37
N ILE A 113 -16.31 -2.62 -9.61
CA ILE A 113 -16.64 -1.19 -9.52
C ILE A 113 -17.63 -0.98 -8.39
N ARG A 114 -17.36 -0.03 -7.49
CA ARG A 114 -18.32 0.43 -6.48
C ARG A 114 -18.74 1.86 -6.72
N LEU A 115 -20.04 2.05 -6.91
CA LEU A 115 -20.68 3.34 -7.02
C LEU A 115 -20.93 3.94 -5.63
N THR A 116 -20.57 5.22 -5.51
CA THR A 116 -20.67 6.03 -4.29
C THR A 116 -21.02 7.47 -4.69
N GLY A 117 -20.94 8.42 -3.76
CA GLY A 117 -21.11 9.85 -4.02
C GLY A 117 -20.88 10.65 -2.74
N GLY A 118 -21.67 11.72 -2.59
CA GLY A 118 -22.45 11.91 -1.37
C GLY A 118 -23.47 10.77 -1.27
N GLU A 119 -24.60 10.90 -1.97
CA GLU A 119 -25.63 9.85 -2.09
C GLU A 119 -25.92 9.51 -3.57
N PRO A 120 -25.54 8.31 -4.06
CA PRO A 120 -25.71 7.94 -5.48
C PRO A 120 -27.17 7.90 -5.94
N THR A 121 -28.12 7.57 -5.06
CA THR A 121 -29.55 7.47 -5.42
C THR A 121 -30.17 8.80 -5.85
N LEU A 122 -29.53 9.94 -5.58
CA LEU A 122 -29.96 11.25 -6.05
C LEU A 122 -29.72 11.47 -7.56
N ARG A 123 -28.89 10.64 -8.20
CA ARG A 123 -28.61 10.75 -9.62
C ARG A 123 -29.76 10.12 -10.43
N LYS A 124 -30.27 10.87 -11.42
CA LYS A 124 -31.42 10.44 -12.24
C LYS A 124 -31.08 9.26 -13.15
N ASP A 125 -29.88 9.27 -13.71
CA ASP A 125 -29.32 8.32 -14.68
C ASP A 125 -28.61 7.11 -14.04
N LEU A 126 -28.70 6.94 -12.71
CA LEU A 126 -28.00 5.88 -11.98
C LEU A 126 -28.26 4.48 -12.55
N VAL A 127 -29.49 4.18 -12.95
CA VAL A 127 -29.87 2.87 -13.49
C VAL A 127 -29.13 2.60 -14.81
N ASN A 128 -29.07 3.59 -15.69
CA ASN A 128 -28.36 3.48 -16.97
C ASN A 128 -26.85 3.29 -16.73
N ILE A 129 -26.27 4.03 -15.78
CA ILE A 129 -24.84 3.86 -15.42
C ILE A 129 -24.58 2.42 -14.95
N VAL A 130 -25.43 1.87 -14.08
CA VAL A 130 -25.28 0.47 -13.60
C VAL A 130 -25.37 -0.52 -14.76
N GLN A 131 -26.33 -0.33 -15.66
CA GLN A 131 -26.52 -1.20 -16.82
C GLN A 131 -25.30 -1.21 -17.74
N GLU A 132 -24.81 -0.01 -18.10
CA GLU A 132 -23.64 0.15 -18.95
C GLU A 132 -22.38 -0.45 -18.30
N LEU A 133 -22.16 -0.20 -17.00
CA LEU A 133 -21.01 -0.74 -16.27
C LEU A 133 -21.05 -2.27 -16.16
N THR A 134 -22.25 -2.86 -16.03
CA THR A 134 -22.41 -4.32 -15.98
C THR A 134 -22.09 -4.96 -17.34
N ASN A 135 -22.36 -4.26 -18.44
CA ASN A 135 -22.08 -4.74 -19.79
C ASN A 135 -20.61 -4.57 -20.21
N LEU A 136 -19.77 -3.93 -19.39
CA LEU A 136 -18.35 -3.76 -19.69
C LEU A 136 -17.60 -5.09 -19.55
N HIS A 137 -16.86 -5.45 -20.60
CA HIS A 137 -15.97 -6.60 -20.58
C HIS A 137 -14.93 -6.46 -19.45
N GLY A 138 -14.70 -7.54 -18.71
CA GLY A 138 -13.78 -7.57 -17.55
C GLY A 138 -14.43 -7.21 -16.21
N ILE A 139 -15.57 -6.51 -16.19
CA ILE A 139 -16.29 -6.19 -14.95
C ILE A 139 -17.16 -7.37 -14.53
N THR A 140 -16.86 -7.93 -13.35
CA THR A 140 -17.61 -9.05 -12.76
C THR A 140 -18.58 -8.60 -11.67
N THR A 141 -18.30 -7.45 -11.03
CA THR A 141 -19.06 -6.97 -9.89
C THR A 141 -19.29 -5.46 -9.97
N VAL A 142 -20.55 -5.06 -10.10
CA VAL A 142 -21.01 -3.68 -9.84
C VAL A 142 -21.68 -3.64 -8.48
N ALA A 143 -21.10 -2.84 -7.58
CA ALA A 143 -21.58 -2.66 -6.22
C ALA A 143 -21.98 -1.21 -5.96
N MET A 144 -22.79 -0.96 -4.93
CA MET A 144 -23.17 0.40 -4.54
C MET A 144 -23.08 0.58 -3.02
N THR A 145 -22.69 1.78 -2.57
CA THR A 145 -22.87 2.22 -1.18
C THR A 145 -23.82 3.40 -1.11
N THR A 146 -24.84 3.32 -0.26
CA THR A 146 -25.93 4.30 -0.13
C THR A 146 -26.39 4.36 1.32
N ASN A 147 -26.97 5.49 1.73
CA ASN A 147 -27.68 5.61 3.01
C ASN A 147 -29.05 4.92 3.02
N GLY A 148 -29.56 4.47 1.86
CA GLY A 148 -30.78 3.67 1.77
C GLY A 148 -32.10 4.44 1.78
N ILE A 149 -32.14 5.73 2.14
CA ILE A 149 -33.42 6.45 2.32
C ILE A 149 -34.26 6.51 1.05
N ALA A 150 -33.62 6.77 -0.10
CA ALA A 150 -34.30 6.87 -1.40
C ALA A 150 -34.17 5.60 -2.26
N LEU A 151 -33.71 4.50 -1.68
CA LEU A 151 -33.30 3.32 -2.43
C LEU A 151 -34.50 2.46 -2.87
N THR A 152 -35.51 2.30 -2.02
CA THR A 152 -36.64 1.37 -2.23
C THR A 152 -37.25 1.47 -3.64
N ARG A 153 -37.48 2.70 -4.13
CA ARG A 153 -38.11 2.95 -5.45
C ARG A 153 -37.22 2.58 -6.64
N LYS A 154 -35.90 2.59 -6.47
CA LYS A 154 -34.93 2.33 -7.54
C LYS A 154 -34.41 0.90 -7.53
N LEU A 155 -34.53 0.21 -6.40
CA LEU A 155 -33.89 -1.08 -6.15
C LEU A 155 -34.27 -2.17 -7.17
N PRO A 156 -35.56 -2.36 -7.57
CA PRO A 156 -35.91 -3.36 -8.58
C PRO A 156 -35.29 -3.06 -9.96
N SER A 157 -35.21 -1.79 -10.35
CA SER A 157 -34.59 -1.38 -11.62
C SER A 157 -33.07 -1.52 -11.57
N LEU A 158 -32.44 -1.24 -10.42
CA LEU A 158 -31.01 -1.44 -10.22
C LEU A 158 -30.62 -2.92 -10.27
N GLN A 159 -31.43 -3.79 -9.68
CA GLN A 159 -31.23 -5.24 -9.75
C GLN A 159 -31.31 -5.73 -11.20
N ARG A 160 -32.35 -5.34 -11.95
CA ARG A 160 -32.49 -5.69 -13.37
C ARG A 160 -31.34 -5.15 -14.23
N ALA A 161 -30.80 -3.99 -13.88
CA ALA A 161 -29.61 -3.42 -14.51
C ALA A 161 -28.31 -4.18 -14.17
N GLY A 162 -28.34 -5.14 -13.25
CA GLY A 162 -27.19 -5.99 -12.91
C GLY A 162 -26.42 -5.60 -11.64
N LEU A 163 -26.95 -4.69 -10.81
CA LEU A 163 -26.34 -4.39 -9.51
C LEU A 163 -26.31 -5.66 -8.64
N SER A 164 -25.12 -6.11 -8.25
CA SER A 164 -24.95 -7.41 -7.60
C SER A 164 -24.64 -7.34 -6.11
N ALA A 165 -24.15 -6.19 -5.60
CA ALA A 165 -23.81 -6.02 -4.19
C ALA A 165 -24.19 -4.65 -3.65
N LEU A 166 -24.81 -4.64 -2.47
CA LEU A 166 -25.32 -3.45 -1.80
C LEU A 166 -24.66 -3.26 -0.44
N ASN A 167 -24.20 -2.05 -0.16
CA ASN A 167 -23.75 -1.62 1.15
C ASN A 167 -24.64 -0.46 1.63
N LEU A 168 -25.36 -0.67 2.73
CA LEU A 168 -26.15 0.35 3.41
C LEU A 168 -25.31 0.96 4.54
N SER A 169 -25.32 2.28 4.65
CA SER A 169 -24.75 2.97 5.81
C SER A 169 -25.83 3.23 6.84
N LEU A 170 -25.72 2.60 8.02
CA LEU A 170 -26.69 2.71 9.10
C LEU A 170 -25.95 2.70 10.45
N ASP A 171 -26.01 3.83 11.15
CA ASP A 171 -25.23 4.05 12.38
C ASP A 171 -26.04 3.86 13.68
N SER A 172 -27.36 3.68 13.61
CA SER A 172 -28.20 3.38 14.78
C SER A 172 -29.52 2.75 14.35
N LEU A 173 -30.06 1.86 15.19
CA LEU A 173 -31.38 1.24 15.09
C LEU A 173 -32.44 1.99 15.90
N LYS A 174 -32.05 2.98 16.72
CA LYS A 174 -32.94 3.85 17.48
C LYS A 174 -33.31 5.08 16.63
N PRO A 175 -34.61 5.37 16.38
CA PRO A 175 -35.04 6.48 15.50
C PRO A 175 -34.44 7.83 15.86
N GLU A 176 -34.49 8.22 17.14
CA GLU A 176 -33.97 9.51 17.62
C GLU A 176 -32.47 9.64 17.44
N ARG A 177 -31.73 8.55 17.67
CA ARG A 177 -30.27 8.53 17.54
C ARG A 177 -29.84 8.51 16.08
N PHE A 178 -30.56 7.79 15.22
CA PHE A 178 -30.41 7.88 13.78
C PHE A 178 -30.58 9.32 13.30
N GLU A 179 -31.66 9.98 13.71
CA GLU A 179 -31.95 11.37 13.33
C GLU A 179 -30.89 12.33 13.88
N ARG A 180 -30.45 12.14 15.13
CA ARG A 180 -29.33 12.91 15.70
C ARG A 180 -28.06 12.75 14.87
N MET A 181 -27.72 11.54 14.43
CA MET A 181 -26.54 11.28 13.59
C MET A 181 -26.69 11.90 12.20
N ALA A 182 -27.78 11.58 11.50
CA ALA A 182 -28.03 11.93 10.10
C ALA A 182 -28.52 13.38 9.89
N ARG A 183 -28.97 14.02 10.98
CA ARG A 183 -29.69 15.30 11.05
C ARG A 183 -31.00 15.34 10.26
N ARG A 184 -31.58 14.17 9.99
CA ARG A 184 -32.86 13.98 9.29
C ARG A 184 -33.49 12.66 9.71
N PRO A 185 -34.83 12.57 9.75
CA PRO A 185 -35.50 11.29 9.92
C PRO A 185 -35.33 10.43 8.67
N GLY A 186 -35.50 9.11 8.81
CA GLY A 186 -35.42 8.20 7.66
C GLY A 186 -35.15 6.74 7.97
N LEU A 187 -34.93 6.38 9.24
CA LEU A 187 -34.66 4.99 9.65
C LEU A 187 -35.64 3.96 9.06
N PRO A 188 -36.97 4.16 9.08
CA PRO A 188 -37.91 3.20 8.48
C PRO A 188 -37.66 2.94 6.99
N HIS A 189 -37.23 3.96 6.24
CA HIS A 189 -36.92 3.80 4.82
C HIS A 189 -35.63 3.03 4.57
N VAL A 190 -34.65 3.16 5.47
CA VAL A 190 -33.40 2.39 5.40
C VAL A 190 -33.68 0.91 5.67
N LEU A 191 -34.45 0.62 6.71
CA LEU A 191 -34.86 -0.75 7.05
C LEU A 191 -35.71 -1.37 5.94
N ALA A 192 -36.69 -0.64 5.40
CA ALA A 192 -37.48 -1.12 4.27
C ALA A 192 -36.62 -1.40 3.02
N SER A 193 -35.58 -0.59 2.78
CA SER A 193 -34.65 -0.82 1.66
C SER A 193 -33.74 -2.02 1.89
N MET A 194 -33.36 -2.28 3.14
CA MET A 194 -32.61 -3.47 3.56
C MET A 194 -33.45 -4.73 3.34
N ASP A 195 -34.67 -4.76 3.85
CA ASP A 195 -35.57 -5.92 3.72
C ASP A 195 -35.92 -6.18 2.25
N LEU A 196 -36.20 -5.14 1.46
CA LEU A 196 -36.44 -5.30 0.03
C LEU A 196 -35.22 -5.83 -0.72
N ALA A 197 -34.00 -5.43 -0.34
CA ALA A 197 -32.78 -5.96 -0.97
C ALA A 197 -32.62 -7.47 -0.72
N LEU A 198 -32.96 -7.93 0.48
CA LEU A 198 -32.96 -9.35 0.80
C LEU A 198 -34.06 -10.10 0.03
N GLN A 199 -35.28 -9.57 0.01
CA GLN A 199 -36.41 -10.17 -0.71
C GLN A 199 -36.15 -10.31 -2.22
N LEU A 200 -35.48 -9.32 -2.82
CA LEU A 200 -35.09 -9.37 -4.22
C LEU A 200 -33.96 -10.38 -4.48
N GLY A 201 -33.29 -10.93 -3.46
CA GLY A 201 -32.24 -11.92 -3.62
C GLY A 201 -30.90 -11.33 -4.05
N PHE A 202 -30.54 -10.14 -3.55
CA PHE A 202 -29.20 -9.59 -3.77
C PHE A 202 -28.13 -10.55 -3.21
N LYS A 203 -27.14 -10.91 -4.03
CA LYS A 203 -26.04 -11.84 -3.64
C LYS A 203 -25.22 -11.37 -2.44
N SER A 204 -25.22 -10.08 -2.14
CA SER A 204 -24.45 -9.52 -1.03
C SER A 204 -25.09 -8.23 -0.53
N VAL A 205 -25.74 -8.32 0.63
CA VAL A 205 -26.26 -7.16 1.39
C VAL A 205 -25.38 -6.96 2.62
N LYS A 206 -24.94 -5.71 2.83
CA LYS A 206 -24.01 -5.35 3.90
C LYS A 206 -24.48 -4.08 4.56
N ILE A 207 -24.43 -4.03 5.89
CA ILE A 207 -24.60 -2.81 6.65
C ILE A 207 -23.24 -2.39 7.18
N ASN A 208 -22.89 -1.13 6.95
CA ASN A 208 -21.69 -0.52 7.52
C ASN A 208 -22.14 0.44 8.63
N THR A 209 -21.59 0.25 9.81
CA THR A 209 -21.89 1.00 11.03
C THR A 209 -20.59 1.55 11.59
N VAL A 210 -20.45 2.87 11.67
CA VAL A 210 -19.29 3.49 12.33
C VAL A 210 -19.53 3.47 13.83
N LEU A 211 -18.72 2.72 14.58
CA LEU A 211 -18.87 2.63 16.03
C LEU A 211 -18.21 3.82 16.72
N MET A 212 -18.97 4.47 17.59
CA MET A 212 -18.55 5.62 18.37
C MET A 212 -18.93 5.40 19.83
N LYS A 213 -17.93 5.47 20.70
CA LYS A 213 -18.07 5.30 22.14
C LYS A 213 -18.97 6.39 22.73
N GLY A 214 -19.89 6.00 23.62
CA GLY A 214 -20.89 6.88 24.21
C GLY A 214 -21.96 7.37 23.23
N PHE A 215 -22.10 6.74 22.06
CA PHE A 215 -23.12 7.09 21.08
C PHE A 215 -23.91 5.88 20.62
N ASN A 216 -23.28 4.88 20.00
CA ASN A 216 -23.95 3.68 19.45
C ASN A 216 -23.26 2.38 19.84
N ASP A 217 -22.31 2.43 20.75
CA ASP A 217 -21.61 1.27 21.32
C ASP A 217 -22.53 0.36 22.14
N ASP A 218 -23.63 0.89 22.68
CA ASP A 218 -24.69 0.10 23.32
C ASP A 218 -25.55 -0.71 22.34
N GLU A 219 -25.53 -0.38 21.03
CA GLU A 219 -26.34 -1.05 19.99
C GLU A 219 -25.59 -2.19 19.29
N ILE A 220 -24.34 -2.51 19.67
CA ILE A 220 -23.52 -3.54 19.01
C ILE A 220 -24.29 -4.85 18.92
N CYS A 221 -24.84 -5.32 20.05
CA CYS A 221 -25.61 -6.54 20.11
C CYS A 221 -26.93 -6.45 19.32
N ASP A 222 -27.60 -5.30 19.34
CA ASP A 222 -28.85 -5.11 18.59
C ASP A 222 -28.61 -5.21 17.07
N PHE A 223 -27.46 -4.74 16.59
CA PHE A 223 -27.05 -4.93 15.20
C PHE A 223 -26.69 -6.38 14.88
N ILE A 224 -25.98 -7.08 15.77
CA ILE A 224 -25.67 -8.50 15.60
C ILE A 224 -26.97 -9.31 15.53
N GLU A 225 -27.95 -8.97 16.35
CA GLU A 225 -29.27 -9.61 16.38
C GLU A 225 -29.99 -9.57 15.04
N LEU A 226 -29.82 -8.51 14.24
CA LEU A 226 -30.41 -8.42 12.90
C LEU A 226 -29.96 -9.54 11.95
N THR A 227 -28.80 -10.15 12.23
CA THR A 227 -28.21 -11.22 11.41
C THR A 227 -28.72 -12.62 11.74
N ARG A 228 -29.58 -12.78 12.76
CA ARG A 228 -30.12 -14.09 13.17
C ARG A 228 -30.75 -14.84 12.00
N ASP A 229 -31.77 -14.24 11.39
CA ASP A 229 -32.58 -14.86 10.33
C ASP A 229 -32.35 -14.25 8.95
N ARG A 230 -31.33 -13.38 8.81
CA ARG A 230 -31.08 -12.62 7.58
C ARG A 230 -29.68 -12.89 7.05
N ASP A 231 -29.58 -13.33 5.79
CA ASP A 231 -28.30 -13.49 5.08
C ASP A 231 -27.70 -12.13 4.67
N MET A 232 -27.08 -11.46 5.64
CA MET A 232 -26.37 -10.20 5.45
C MET A 232 -25.11 -10.11 6.31
N ASP A 233 -24.20 -9.20 5.95
CA ASP A 233 -23.08 -8.84 6.83
C ASP A 233 -23.35 -7.52 7.55
N ILE A 234 -23.23 -7.50 8.87
CA ILE A 234 -23.03 -6.25 9.63
C ILE A 234 -21.54 -5.97 9.74
N ARG A 235 -21.11 -4.74 9.48
CA ARG A 235 -19.70 -4.35 9.49
C ARG A 235 -19.49 -3.14 10.38
N PHE A 236 -18.88 -3.38 11.52
CA PHE A 236 -18.45 -2.35 12.44
C PHE A 236 -17.14 -1.74 11.96
N ILE A 237 -17.11 -0.41 11.85
CA ILE A 237 -15.95 0.36 11.40
C ILE A 237 -15.45 1.18 12.58
N GLU A 238 -14.16 1.07 12.88
CA GLU A 238 -13.53 1.93 13.89
C GLU A 238 -13.65 3.39 13.45
N PHE A 239 -14.08 4.26 14.37
CA PHE A 239 -14.07 5.70 14.13
C PHE A 239 -12.63 6.13 13.78
N MET A 240 -12.47 6.89 12.70
CA MET A 240 -11.18 7.37 12.21
C MET A 240 -11.09 8.88 12.23
N PRO A 241 -9.88 9.47 12.36
CA PRO A 241 -9.69 10.90 12.23
C PRO A 241 -9.95 11.37 10.79
N PHE A 242 -10.88 12.32 10.62
CA PHE A 242 -11.07 13.04 9.36
C PHE A 242 -11.07 14.54 9.61
N SER A 243 -10.67 15.32 8.60
CA SER A 243 -10.76 16.77 8.69
C SER A 243 -12.21 17.19 8.94
N GLY A 244 -12.46 17.89 10.06
CA GLY A 244 -13.78 18.39 10.43
C GLY A 244 -14.65 17.45 11.29
N ASN A 245 -14.22 16.21 11.59
CA ASN A 245 -15.03 15.28 12.40
C ASN A 245 -14.79 15.36 13.93
N ARG A 246 -14.12 16.42 14.40
CA ARG A 246 -13.78 16.66 15.83
C ARG A 246 -13.12 15.45 16.49
N TRP A 247 -12.15 14.82 15.82
CA TRP A 247 -11.36 13.75 16.42
C TRP A 247 -10.54 14.26 17.61
N GLU A 248 -10.97 13.90 18.82
CA GLU A 248 -10.29 14.23 20.08
C GLU A 248 -9.61 12.97 20.61
N LYS A 249 -8.29 12.85 20.35
CA LYS A 249 -7.35 11.86 20.92
C LYS A 249 -7.83 10.39 20.97
N GLY A 250 -8.77 9.98 20.12
CA GLY A 250 -9.30 8.61 20.09
C GLY A 250 -10.31 8.28 21.20
N GLU A 251 -10.76 9.24 22.00
CA GLU A 251 -11.67 9.02 23.14
C GLU A 251 -13.02 8.42 22.73
N ARG A 252 -13.45 8.68 21.48
CA ARG A 252 -14.69 8.16 20.89
C ARG A 252 -14.52 6.88 20.08
N MET A 253 -13.32 6.31 20.04
CA MET A 253 -13.06 5.08 19.28
C MET A 253 -13.49 3.86 20.09
N VAL A 254 -14.16 2.92 19.44
CA VAL A 254 -14.39 1.55 19.94
C VAL A 254 -13.49 0.63 19.13
N SER A 255 -12.62 -0.13 19.81
CA SER A 255 -11.71 -1.04 19.11
C SER A 255 -12.42 -2.31 18.66
N GLU A 256 -11.86 -3.00 17.66
CA GLU A 256 -12.30 -4.36 17.30
C GLU A 256 -12.39 -5.28 18.53
N LYS A 257 -11.40 -5.20 19.44
CA LYS A 257 -11.36 -6.04 20.64
C LYS A 257 -12.52 -5.75 21.60
N ASP A 258 -12.86 -4.48 21.79
CA ASP A 258 -13.95 -4.09 22.70
C ASP A 258 -15.30 -4.52 22.13
N ALA A 259 -15.50 -4.35 20.82
CA ALA A 259 -16.73 -4.74 20.15
C ALA A 259 -16.92 -6.27 20.11
N ILE A 260 -15.83 -7.04 19.94
CA ILE A 260 -15.86 -8.50 20.08
C ILE A 260 -16.17 -8.91 21.52
N SER A 261 -15.55 -8.26 22.51
CA SER A 261 -15.81 -8.55 23.92
C SER A 261 -17.29 -8.36 24.27
N ALA A 262 -17.90 -7.26 23.82
CA ALA A 262 -19.33 -7.00 24.02
C ALA A 262 -20.23 -8.07 23.37
N ALA A 263 -19.84 -8.58 22.19
CA ALA A 263 -20.57 -9.66 21.53
C ALA A 263 -20.43 -11.00 22.29
N ILE A 264 -19.23 -11.33 22.73
CA ILE A 264 -18.94 -12.55 23.51
C ILE A 264 -19.69 -12.54 24.85
N GLU A 265 -19.77 -11.39 25.52
CA GLU A 265 -20.49 -11.26 26.80
C GLU A 265 -21.97 -11.62 26.68
N ARG A 266 -22.62 -11.27 25.55
CA ARG A 266 -24.05 -11.57 25.34
C ARG A 266 -24.31 -12.94 24.72
N TYR A 267 -23.49 -13.35 23.75
CA TYR A 267 -23.76 -14.54 22.93
C TYR A 267 -22.92 -15.75 23.32
N GLY A 268 -21.94 -15.59 24.21
CA GLY A 268 -21.00 -16.64 24.62
C GLY A 268 -19.94 -16.88 23.54
N ASP A 269 -20.32 -17.53 22.46
CA ASP A 269 -19.40 -17.91 21.39
C ASP A 269 -19.53 -17.01 20.16
N LEU A 270 -18.39 -16.54 19.66
CA LEU A 270 -18.28 -15.84 18.40
C LEU A 270 -17.16 -16.48 17.58
N ILE A 271 -17.51 -17.14 16.48
CA ILE A 271 -16.58 -17.98 15.70
C ILE A 271 -15.94 -17.12 14.59
N PRO A 272 -14.60 -17.01 14.53
CA PRO A 272 -13.93 -16.31 13.45
C PRO A 272 -14.04 -17.12 12.15
N LEU A 273 -14.36 -16.46 11.05
CA LEU A 273 -14.39 -17.07 9.73
C LEU A 273 -13.01 -16.93 9.04
N PRO A 274 -12.66 -17.86 8.13
CA PRO A 274 -11.37 -17.85 7.46
C PRO A 274 -11.09 -16.53 6.74
N PRO A 275 -9.87 -15.98 6.86
CA PRO A 275 -9.51 -14.74 6.18
C PRO A 275 -9.55 -14.96 4.67
N THR A 276 -10.19 -14.03 3.96
CA THR A 276 -10.19 -14.01 2.49
C THR A 276 -9.17 -12.96 2.00
N PRO A 277 -8.41 -13.22 0.92
CA PRO A 277 -7.48 -12.26 0.35
C PRO A 277 -8.14 -10.89 0.07
N CYS A 278 -7.39 -9.82 0.34
CA CYS A 278 -7.80 -8.43 0.08
C CYS A 278 -9.11 -7.98 0.75
N ARG A 279 -9.62 -8.71 1.76
CA ARG A 279 -10.79 -8.26 2.53
C ARG A 279 -10.40 -7.23 3.58
N THR A 280 -11.22 -6.19 3.64
CA THR A 280 -11.10 -5.08 4.60
C THR A 280 -11.59 -5.44 6.01
N ALA A 281 -12.47 -6.44 6.13
CA ALA A 281 -13.10 -6.81 7.40
C ALA A 281 -12.70 -8.23 7.80
N THR A 282 -12.37 -8.43 9.08
CA THR A 282 -12.32 -9.75 9.73
C THR A 282 -13.75 -10.18 9.98
N LEU A 283 -14.14 -11.37 9.50
CA LEU A 283 -15.51 -11.85 9.63
C LEU A 283 -15.63 -12.87 10.75
N TRP A 284 -16.78 -12.84 11.39
CA TRP A 284 -17.17 -13.65 12.53
C TRP A 284 -18.64 -14.06 12.36
N GLN A 285 -19.04 -15.11 13.07
CA GLN A 285 -20.39 -15.62 13.05
C GLN A 285 -20.80 -16.08 14.45
N VAL A 286 -22.02 -15.72 14.84
CA VAL A 286 -22.66 -16.27 16.05
C VAL A 286 -23.23 -17.65 15.69
N PRO A 287 -23.00 -18.70 16.50
CA PRO A 287 -23.57 -20.01 16.25
C PRO A 287 -25.09 -19.96 16.04
N GLY A 288 -25.57 -20.61 14.97
CA GLY A 288 -26.99 -20.65 14.61
C GLY A 288 -27.52 -19.40 13.86
N TYR A 289 -26.71 -18.36 13.67
CA TYR A 289 -27.12 -17.18 12.91
C TYR A 289 -26.85 -17.38 11.42
N THR A 290 -27.77 -16.87 10.59
CA THR A 290 -27.66 -16.95 9.12
C THR A 290 -26.62 -15.98 8.59
N GLY A 291 -26.62 -14.75 9.10
CA GLY A 291 -25.71 -13.69 8.67
C GLY A 291 -24.37 -13.69 9.39
N ARG A 292 -23.56 -12.66 9.10
CA ARG A 292 -22.18 -12.55 9.58
C ARG A 292 -21.93 -11.17 10.18
N VAL A 293 -20.96 -11.11 11.09
CA VAL A 293 -20.50 -9.87 11.71
C VAL A 293 -19.06 -9.63 11.27
N GLY A 294 -18.72 -8.40 10.92
CA GLY A 294 -17.40 -8.03 10.45
C GLY A 294 -16.84 -6.84 11.18
N PHE A 295 -15.54 -6.85 11.45
CA PHE A 295 -14.84 -5.72 12.05
C PHE A 295 -13.83 -5.15 11.07
N ILE A 296 -13.89 -3.83 10.86
CA ILE A 296 -12.96 -3.07 10.03
C ILE A 296 -12.06 -2.26 10.96
N SER A 297 -10.95 -2.89 11.34
CA SER A 297 -9.94 -2.41 12.29
C SER A 297 -9.02 -1.36 11.68
N SER A 298 -9.58 -0.25 11.20
CA SER A 298 -8.84 0.75 10.42
C SER A 298 -7.71 1.44 11.19
N MET A 299 -7.77 1.51 12.51
CA MET A 299 -6.77 2.13 13.37
C MET A 299 -5.93 1.07 14.09
N THR A 300 -6.56 0.04 14.64
CA THR A 300 -5.88 -0.96 15.49
C THR A 300 -5.13 -2.02 14.70
N LYS A 301 -5.63 -2.43 13.51
CA LYS A 301 -4.96 -3.40 12.62
C LYS A 301 -5.06 -2.97 11.15
N PRO A 302 -4.19 -2.05 10.69
CA PRO A 302 -4.25 -1.52 9.33
C PRO A 302 -4.04 -2.61 8.26
N PHE A 303 -4.96 -2.71 7.30
CA PHE A 303 -4.95 -3.68 6.20
C PHE A 303 -4.32 -3.11 4.89
N CYS A 304 -3.46 -2.09 5.01
CA CYS A 304 -2.92 -1.40 3.83
C CYS A 304 -2.00 -2.28 2.97
N SER A 305 -1.37 -3.31 3.55
CA SER A 305 -0.49 -4.26 2.84
C SER A 305 -1.23 -5.06 1.76
N THR A 306 -2.54 -5.29 1.92
CA THR A 306 -3.37 -6.05 0.97
C THR A 306 -4.37 -5.17 0.21
N CYS A 307 -4.24 -3.84 0.28
CA CYS A 307 -5.20 -2.88 -0.26
C CYS A 307 -5.13 -2.77 -1.80
N ASN A 308 -6.18 -3.25 -2.47
CA ASN A 308 -6.37 -3.25 -3.93
C ASN A 308 -7.24 -2.09 -4.47
N ARG A 309 -7.48 -1.06 -3.66
CA ARG A 309 -8.52 -0.04 -3.93
C ARG A 309 -7.97 1.23 -4.61
N LEU A 310 -8.71 1.71 -5.60
CA LEU A 310 -8.58 3.04 -6.20
C LEU A 310 -9.89 3.81 -6.09
N ARG A 311 -9.82 5.14 -6.05
CA ARG A 311 -11.01 6.00 -5.94
C ARG A 311 -10.96 7.11 -6.99
N LEU A 312 -12.03 7.20 -7.78
CA LEU A 312 -12.32 8.33 -8.66
C LEU A 312 -13.37 9.21 -7.99
N THR A 313 -13.07 10.48 -7.77
CA THR A 313 -14.01 11.45 -7.22
C THR A 313 -14.94 12.03 -8.29
N ALA A 314 -16.01 12.70 -7.86
CA ALA A 314 -17.04 13.21 -8.77
C ALA A 314 -16.52 14.32 -9.70
N ASP A 315 -15.52 15.06 -9.25
CA ASP A 315 -14.80 16.09 -10.01
C ASP A 315 -13.67 15.54 -10.91
N GLY A 316 -13.49 14.21 -10.94
CA GLY A 316 -12.54 13.55 -11.85
C GLY A 316 -11.15 13.31 -11.30
N ASN A 317 -10.92 13.57 -10.01
CA ASN A 317 -9.63 13.30 -9.38
C ASN A 317 -9.47 11.81 -9.02
N LEU A 318 -8.37 11.22 -9.50
CA LEU A 318 -7.93 9.88 -9.10
C LEU A 318 -7.17 9.97 -7.78
N LYS A 319 -7.70 9.28 -6.77
CA LYS A 319 -7.13 9.09 -5.45
C LYS A 319 -6.69 7.64 -5.28
N VAL A 320 -5.39 7.47 -5.08
CA VAL A 320 -4.77 6.16 -4.79
C VAL A 320 -4.83 5.81 -3.30
N GLN A 321 -5.20 6.77 -2.45
CA GLN A 321 -5.37 6.62 -1.00
C GLN A 321 -6.52 7.51 -0.50
N THR A 322 -7.12 7.13 0.64
CA THR A 322 -8.29 7.82 1.21
C THR A 322 -7.96 9.21 1.77
N ASP A 323 -6.74 9.43 2.28
CA ASP A 323 -6.32 10.67 2.95
C ASP A 323 -5.47 11.60 2.06
N LYS A 324 -5.55 12.90 2.34
CA LYS A 324 -4.97 14.01 1.56
C LYS A 324 -3.53 14.37 1.96
N PRO A 325 -2.49 13.75 1.40
CA PRO A 325 -1.34 14.59 1.05
C PRO A 325 -0.77 14.33 -0.34
N LEU A 326 -1.26 13.34 -1.07
CA LEU A 326 -0.73 13.03 -2.40
C LEU A 326 -1.38 13.93 -3.45
N ARG A 327 -0.57 14.50 -4.34
CA ARG A 327 -1.06 15.28 -5.50
C ARG A 327 -2.04 14.43 -6.30
N GLU A 328 -3.29 14.85 -6.35
CA GLU A 328 -4.35 14.15 -7.07
C GLU A 328 -4.12 14.26 -8.59
N THR A 329 -4.48 13.23 -9.36
CA THR A 329 -4.41 13.28 -10.83
C THR A 329 -5.81 13.53 -11.37
N ASN A 330 -6.02 14.67 -12.03
CA ASN A 330 -7.32 15.01 -12.62
C ASN A 330 -7.49 14.34 -13.99
N LEU A 331 -8.29 13.28 -14.05
CA LEU A 331 -8.56 12.56 -15.29
C LEU A 331 -9.69 13.19 -16.12
N ARG A 332 -10.59 13.98 -15.51
CA ARG A 332 -11.63 14.74 -16.23
C ARG A 332 -10.99 15.75 -17.15
N ASP A 333 -10.06 16.55 -16.61
CA ASP A 333 -9.40 17.61 -17.39
C ASP A 333 -8.55 17.01 -18.52
N ALA A 334 -7.92 15.85 -18.29
CA ALA A 334 -7.23 15.10 -19.34
C ALA A 334 -8.20 14.65 -20.46
N ILE A 335 -9.35 14.05 -20.10
CA ILE A 335 -10.36 13.64 -21.09
C ILE A 335 -10.85 14.83 -21.92
N ARG A 336 -11.11 15.97 -21.27
CA ARG A 336 -11.61 17.19 -21.93
C ARG A 336 -10.56 17.89 -22.77
N ALA A 337 -9.29 17.72 -22.44
CA ALA A 337 -8.17 18.16 -23.27
C ALA A 337 -7.94 17.26 -24.51
N GLY A 338 -8.76 16.23 -24.71
CA GLY A 338 -8.66 15.33 -25.87
C GLY A 338 -7.58 14.25 -25.73
N VAL A 339 -7.06 14.03 -24.51
CA VAL A 339 -6.06 12.98 -24.24
C VAL A 339 -6.65 11.62 -24.59
N ASN A 340 -5.87 10.78 -25.28
CA ASN A 340 -6.30 9.43 -25.70
C ASN A 340 -6.29 8.45 -24.51
N ASP A 341 -6.81 7.23 -24.72
CA ASP A 341 -6.96 6.26 -23.64
C ASP A 341 -5.62 5.67 -23.15
N ASP A 342 -4.61 5.56 -24.01
CA ASP A 342 -3.27 5.05 -23.66
C ASP A 342 -2.49 6.03 -22.76
N ASP A 343 -2.66 7.34 -23.00
CA ASP A 343 -2.11 8.40 -22.16
C ASP A 343 -2.84 8.47 -20.81
N ILE A 344 -4.16 8.24 -20.78
CA ILE A 344 -4.93 8.10 -19.53
C ILE A 344 -4.42 6.90 -18.73
N GLU A 345 -4.14 5.76 -19.37
CA GLU A 345 -3.49 4.62 -18.73
C GLU A 345 -2.15 5.02 -18.09
N THR A 346 -1.31 5.75 -18.84
CA THR A 346 -0.01 6.23 -18.34
C THR A 346 -0.17 7.13 -17.11
N LEU A 347 -1.15 8.03 -17.11
CA LEU A 347 -1.49 8.87 -15.96
C LEU A 347 -1.94 8.06 -14.74
N VAL A 348 -2.76 7.02 -14.95
CA VAL A 348 -3.22 6.11 -13.90
C VAL A 348 -2.05 5.34 -13.29
N ARG A 349 -1.18 4.76 -14.13
CA ARG A 349 0.01 4.01 -13.68
C ARG A 349 1.00 4.92 -12.94
N SER A 350 1.21 6.15 -13.42
CA SER A 350 2.03 7.15 -12.73
C SER A 350 1.44 7.55 -11.38
N ALA A 351 0.11 7.73 -11.30
CA ALA A 351 -0.56 8.00 -10.03
C ALA A 351 -0.38 6.85 -9.02
N LEU A 352 -0.49 5.60 -9.48
CA LEU A 352 -0.31 4.40 -8.66
C LEU A 352 1.09 4.28 -8.07
N ARG A 353 2.14 4.68 -8.81
CA ARG A 353 3.52 4.67 -8.29
C ARG A 353 3.70 5.56 -7.05
N ARG A 354 2.82 6.54 -6.85
CA ARG A 354 2.85 7.45 -5.69
C ARG A 354 2.06 6.92 -4.48
N LYS A 355 1.37 5.78 -4.61
CA LYS A 355 0.58 5.18 -3.52
C LYS A 355 1.53 4.78 -2.38
N LEU A 356 1.25 5.25 -1.17
CA LEU A 356 2.04 4.97 0.03
C LEU A 356 1.78 3.54 0.58
N PRO A 357 2.65 3.01 1.47
CA PRO A 357 2.46 1.68 2.06
C PRO A 357 1.37 1.70 3.15
N ARG A 358 1.18 2.84 3.86
CA ARG A 358 0.17 3.05 4.92
C ARG A 358 -0.47 4.45 4.82
N HIS A 359 -1.57 4.70 5.55
CA HIS A 359 -2.27 6.00 5.57
C HIS A 359 -1.36 7.13 6.10
N ALA A 360 -1.36 8.27 5.42
CA ALA A 360 -0.51 9.41 5.79
C ALA A 360 -0.84 10.00 7.17
N GLY A 361 -2.09 9.87 7.65
CA GLY A 361 -2.47 10.24 9.02
C GLY A 361 -1.70 9.46 10.09
N MET A 362 -1.37 8.18 9.84
CA MET A 362 -0.54 7.37 10.72
C MET A 362 0.96 7.68 10.58
N ILE A 363 1.40 8.18 9.41
CA ILE A 363 2.80 8.56 9.16
C ILE A 363 3.18 9.82 9.97
N LYS A 364 2.23 10.75 10.17
CA LYS A 364 2.43 11.95 11.01
C LYS A 364 2.76 11.63 12.47
N VAL A 365 2.44 10.42 12.97
CA VAL A 365 2.68 10.04 14.36
C VAL A 365 4.11 9.50 14.58
N ILE A 366 4.87 9.15 13.53
CA ILE A 366 6.14 8.41 13.70
C ILE A 366 7.36 8.99 12.97
N ILE A 367 7.24 9.92 12.02
CA ILE A 367 8.43 10.44 11.32
C ILE A 367 8.66 11.92 11.63
N VAL A 368 9.36 12.19 12.72
CA VAL A 368 10.21 13.39 12.78
C VAL A 368 11.47 13.03 12.00
N MET A 369 11.58 13.49 10.75
CA MET A 369 12.85 13.36 10.00
C MET A 369 13.87 14.25 10.72
N THR A 370 14.68 13.66 11.59
CA THR A 370 15.58 14.38 12.51
C THR A 370 16.61 15.22 11.76
N HIS A 371 17.01 14.78 10.57
CA HIS A 371 17.98 15.43 9.70
C HIS A 371 17.37 16.40 8.67
N LEU A 372 16.06 16.67 8.73
CA LEU A 372 15.44 17.70 7.89
C LEU A 372 14.85 18.82 8.75
N ASP A 373 14.93 20.05 8.26
CA ASP A 373 14.17 21.17 8.82
C ASP A 373 12.71 21.15 8.31
N LYS A 374 11.87 22.07 8.83
CA LYS A 374 10.46 22.19 8.43
C LYS A 374 10.25 22.50 6.94
N SER A 375 11.30 22.93 6.24
CA SER A 375 11.32 23.21 4.79
C SER A 375 11.93 22.08 3.96
N GLY A 376 12.35 20.96 4.59
CA GLY A 376 12.97 19.83 3.91
C GLY A 376 14.46 20.01 3.58
N ARG A 377 15.15 20.98 4.19
CA ARG A 377 16.61 21.15 4.05
C ARG A 377 17.33 20.25 5.04
N ALA A 378 18.46 19.68 4.60
CA ALA A 378 19.31 18.86 5.45
C ALA A 378 19.86 19.70 6.62
N ARG A 379 19.73 19.21 7.85
CA ARG A 379 20.28 19.83 9.06
C ARG A 379 20.92 18.78 9.95
N MET A 380 21.98 19.17 10.65
CA MET A 380 22.64 18.29 11.62
C MET A 380 21.70 18.15 12.82
N VAL A 381 21.65 16.95 13.40
CA VAL A 381 20.84 16.71 14.58
C VAL A 381 21.54 17.31 15.78
N ASP A 382 20.88 18.26 16.44
CA ASP A 382 21.39 18.83 17.68
C ASP A 382 21.46 17.76 18.78
N VAL A 383 22.63 17.63 19.39
CA VAL A 383 22.91 16.71 20.50
C VAL A 383 23.24 17.45 21.80
N GLY A 384 23.10 18.77 21.85
CA GLY A 384 23.48 19.64 22.96
C GLY A 384 22.89 19.20 24.30
N GLU A 385 21.61 18.83 24.32
CA GLU A 385 20.86 18.39 25.52
C GLU A 385 21.09 16.91 25.88
N LYS A 386 21.82 16.15 25.05
CA LYS A 386 22.06 14.72 25.33
C LYS A 386 23.19 14.54 26.36
N PRO A 387 23.06 13.58 27.29
CA PRO A 387 24.12 13.29 28.26
C PRO A 387 25.35 12.72 27.55
N VAL A 388 26.53 13.14 28.02
CA VAL A 388 27.82 12.54 27.63
C VAL A 388 27.93 11.19 28.31
N THR A 389 28.10 10.13 27.54
CA THR A 389 28.28 8.77 28.07
C THR A 389 29.37 8.04 27.28
N VAL A 390 29.89 6.94 27.83
CA VAL A 390 30.76 6.03 27.07
C VAL A 390 29.89 5.29 26.04
N ARG A 391 30.28 5.37 24.78
CA ARG A 391 29.59 4.82 23.63
C ARG A 391 30.48 3.75 23.03
N THR A 392 29.93 2.57 22.80
CA THR A 392 30.64 1.48 22.10
C THR A 392 29.73 0.96 21.01
N ALA A 393 30.29 0.65 19.85
CA ALA A 393 29.61 -0.06 18.78
C ALA A 393 30.58 -1.03 18.11
N GLU A 394 30.06 -2.17 17.67
CA GLU A 394 30.79 -3.13 16.85
C GLU A 394 30.02 -3.36 15.55
N ALA A 395 30.74 -3.34 14.43
CA ALA A 395 30.21 -3.63 13.11
C ALA A 395 30.97 -4.80 12.48
N GLU A 396 30.30 -5.54 11.61
CA GLU A 396 30.90 -6.63 10.85
C GLU A 396 30.52 -6.55 9.37
N CYS A 397 31.35 -7.15 8.52
CA CYS A 397 31.02 -7.53 7.16
C CYS A 397 31.84 -8.75 6.74
N TYR A 398 31.53 -9.31 5.57
CA TYR A 398 32.24 -10.45 5.03
C TYR A 398 32.76 -10.16 3.62
N LEU A 399 33.99 -10.60 3.34
CA LEU A 399 34.53 -10.69 1.99
C LEU A 399 34.46 -12.14 1.54
N VAL A 400 33.57 -12.43 0.59
CA VAL A 400 33.46 -13.74 -0.06
C VAL A 400 34.60 -13.86 -1.08
N VAL A 401 35.43 -14.89 -0.94
CA VAL A 401 36.64 -15.12 -1.75
C VAL A 401 36.73 -16.57 -2.21
N GLY A 402 37.37 -16.82 -3.35
CA GLY A 402 37.68 -18.16 -3.85
C GLY A 402 38.82 -18.86 -3.09
N ALA A 403 38.90 -20.18 -3.22
CA ALA A 403 39.86 -21.02 -2.50
C ALA A 403 41.33 -20.70 -2.79
N ARG A 404 41.64 -20.18 -3.99
CA ARG A 404 42.98 -19.73 -4.34
C ARG A 404 43.41 -18.51 -3.53
N LEU A 405 42.55 -17.49 -3.47
CA LEU A 405 42.84 -16.27 -2.73
C LEU A 405 42.89 -16.53 -1.22
N LEU A 406 42.00 -17.37 -0.70
CA LEU A 406 42.01 -17.72 0.72
C LEU A 406 43.34 -18.36 1.16
N ARG A 407 43.92 -19.24 0.33
CA ARG A 407 45.26 -19.82 0.60
C ARG A 407 46.35 -18.74 0.59
N LEU A 408 46.31 -17.83 -0.37
CA LEU A 408 47.30 -16.75 -0.48
C LEU A 408 47.21 -15.74 0.68
N LEU A 409 46.00 -15.47 1.19
CA LEU A 409 45.83 -14.63 2.38
C LEU A 409 46.41 -15.28 3.64
N ARG A 410 46.39 -16.62 3.75
CA ARG A 410 47.00 -17.34 4.88
C ARG A 410 48.51 -17.40 4.81
N SER A 411 49.06 -17.52 3.60
CA SER A 411 50.50 -17.59 3.38
C SER A 411 51.15 -16.22 3.16
N SER A 412 50.39 -15.13 3.33
CA SER A 412 50.81 -13.75 2.98
C SER A 412 51.38 -13.62 1.56
N GLY A 413 50.89 -14.44 0.62
CA GLY A 413 51.42 -14.58 -0.74
C GLY A 413 50.71 -13.73 -1.80
N VAL A 414 49.94 -12.72 -1.38
CA VAL A 414 49.28 -11.81 -2.34
C VAL A 414 50.34 -10.93 -3.02
N PRO A 415 50.30 -10.72 -4.36
CA PRO A 415 51.34 -9.99 -5.08
C PRO A 415 51.60 -8.56 -4.59
N LYS A 416 50.60 -7.93 -3.98
CA LYS A 416 50.66 -6.57 -3.43
C LYS A 416 51.17 -6.50 -1.97
N GLY A 417 51.54 -7.61 -1.35
CA GLY A 417 52.03 -7.68 0.03
C GLY A 417 50.95 -8.08 1.04
N ASP A 418 51.17 -7.73 2.32
CA ASP A 418 50.29 -8.13 3.43
C ASP A 418 48.95 -7.38 3.41
N ALA A 419 47.99 -7.95 2.68
CA ALA A 419 46.65 -7.40 2.54
C ALA A 419 45.90 -7.28 3.88
N LEU A 420 46.15 -8.18 4.85
CA LEU A 420 45.43 -8.21 6.13
C LEU A 420 45.83 -7.02 7.00
N THR A 421 47.14 -6.79 7.14
CA THR A 421 47.66 -5.66 7.93
C THR A 421 47.30 -4.32 7.29
N VAL A 422 47.43 -4.20 5.97
CA VAL A 422 47.07 -2.96 5.24
C VAL A 422 45.58 -2.65 5.42
N ALA A 423 44.70 -3.66 5.38
CA ALA A 423 43.27 -3.49 5.64
C ALA A 423 42.96 -3.05 7.07
N GLN A 424 43.65 -3.60 8.08
CA GLN A 424 43.47 -3.19 9.48
C GLN A 424 43.86 -1.73 9.72
N VAL A 425 45.00 -1.29 9.14
CA VAL A 425 45.45 0.09 9.22
C VAL A 425 44.47 1.02 8.52
N ALA A 426 44.06 0.69 7.29
CA ALA A 426 43.12 1.49 6.51
C ALA A 426 41.77 1.65 7.22
N GLY A 427 41.21 0.55 7.76
CA GLY A 427 39.96 0.62 8.53
C GLY A 427 40.09 1.43 9.82
N THR A 428 41.22 1.33 10.52
CA THR A 428 41.47 2.13 11.74
C THR A 428 41.57 3.62 11.42
N MET A 429 42.24 3.98 10.32
CA MET A 429 42.32 5.36 9.85
C MET A 429 40.95 5.89 9.41
N ALA A 430 40.17 5.07 8.72
CA ALA A 430 38.85 5.43 8.24
C ALA A 430 37.87 5.69 9.39
N ALA A 431 37.84 4.82 10.41
CA ALA A 431 37.01 5.03 11.60
C ALA A 431 37.27 6.40 12.24
N LYS A 432 38.53 6.82 12.34
CA LYS A 432 38.92 8.14 12.90
C LYS A 432 38.50 9.33 12.03
N ARG A 433 38.26 9.12 10.74
CA ARG A 433 37.94 10.14 9.75
C ARG A 433 36.49 10.07 9.27
N THR A 434 35.62 9.41 10.03
CA THR A 434 34.23 9.17 9.63
C THR A 434 33.48 10.48 9.35
N SER A 435 33.68 11.53 10.15
CA SER A 435 33.07 12.84 9.93
C SER A 435 33.59 13.57 8.69
N ASP A 436 34.80 13.25 8.21
CA ASP A 436 35.34 13.79 6.96
C ASP A 436 34.69 13.12 5.74
N LEU A 437 34.28 11.86 5.89
CA LEU A 437 33.79 11.00 4.81
C LEU A 437 32.27 11.00 4.70
N ILE A 438 31.56 11.15 5.83
CA ILE A 438 30.10 11.06 5.90
C ILE A 438 29.55 12.41 6.38
N PRO A 439 28.88 13.19 5.50
CA PRO A 439 28.29 14.46 5.89
C PRO A 439 27.33 14.30 7.06
N MET A 440 27.29 15.31 7.94
CA MET A 440 26.36 15.38 9.08
C MET A 440 26.62 14.38 10.22
N CYS A 441 27.71 13.60 10.15
CA CYS A 441 28.29 12.93 11.31
C CYS A 441 28.98 13.96 12.21
N HIS A 442 28.86 13.77 13.52
CA HIS A 442 29.59 14.61 14.47
C HIS A 442 31.05 14.14 14.52
N PRO A 443 32.03 15.04 14.61
CA PRO A 443 33.41 14.64 14.86
C PRO A 443 33.51 14.00 16.26
N LEU A 444 33.96 12.76 16.32
CA LEU A 444 34.10 12.01 17.57
C LEU A 444 35.57 11.71 17.89
N ALA A 445 35.99 12.07 19.10
CA ALA A 445 37.27 11.67 19.64
C ALA A 445 37.21 10.20 20.07
N LEU A 446 37.54 9.29 19.16
CA LEU A 446 37.56 7.85 19.44
C LEU A 446 38.64 7.51 20.47
N THR A 447 38.22 6.85 21.55
CA THR A 447 39.11 6.24 22.55
C THR A 447 39.53 4.83 22.14
N LEU A 448 38.77 4.18 21.26
CA LEU A 448 39.13 2.90 20.63
C LEU A 448 38.65 2.88 19.18
N ALA A 449 39.51 2.41 18.28
CA ALA A 449 39.16 1.97 16.94
C ALA A 449 39.97 0.69 16.67
N ARG A 450 39.31 -0.47 16.71
CA ARG A 450 39.97 -1.77 16.57
C ARG A 450 39.34 -2.52 15.41
N VAL A 451 40.13 -2.75 14.37
CA VAL A 451 39.73 -3.56 13.22
C VAL A 451 40.34 -4.96 13.35
N ARG A 452 39.54 -6.00 13.14
CA ARG A 452 40.00 -7.39 13.07
C ARG A 452 39.61 -7.98 11.72
N VAL A 453 40.50 -8.77 11.15
CA VAL A 453 40.24 -9.55 9.94
C VAL A 453 40.48 -11.02 10.29
N MET A 454 39.44 -11.84 10.16
CA MET A 454 39.44 -13.24 10.54
C MET A 454 39.19 -14.11 9.32
N LEU A 455 40.14 -15.00 9.04
CA LEU A 455 39.98 -15.99 7.98
C LEU A 455 39.16 -17.18 8.51
N PRO A 456 38.30 -17.81 7.68
CA PRO A 456 37.54 -18.98 8.09
C PRO A 456 38.48 -20.16 8.40
N LYS A 457 38.09 -20.98 9.40
CA LYS A 457 38.75 -22.26 9.68
C LYS A 457 38.61 -23.20 8.47
N GLU A 458 39.56 -24.11 8.26
CA GLU A 458 39.49 -25.06 7.15
C GLU A 458 38.22 -25.90 7.21
N SER A 459 37.40 -25.81 6.17
CA SER A 459 36.43 -26.86 5.84
C SER A 459 37.01 -27.66 4.68
N GLU A 460 37.03 -28.98 4.83
CA GLU A 460 37.37 -29.89 3.74
C GLU A 460 36.49 -29.61 2.51
N ARG A 461 37.13 -29.64 1.32
CA ARG A 461 36.57 -29.40 -0.03
C ARG A 461 36.55 -27.95 -0.48
N GLY A 462 37.67 -27.52 -1.10
CA GLY A 462 37.78 -26.82 -2.40
C GLY A 462 36.93 -25.58 -2.76
N GLY A 463 35.92 -25.21 -1.98
CA GLY A 463 35.09 -24.04 -2.17
C GLY A 463 35.75 -22.80 -1.56
N GLY A 464 35.36 -21.62 -2.05
CA GLY A 464 35.75 -20.35 -1.45
C GLY A 464 35.39 -20.23 0.04
N GLY A 465 35.76 -19.11 0.65
CA GLY A 465 35.48 -18.84 2.06
C GLY A 465 34.96 -17.42 2.27
N ARG A 466 34.48 -17.16 3.50
CA ARG A 466 34.04 -15.85 3.96
C ARG A 466 35.06 -15.29 4.95
N VAL A 467 35.84 -14.29 4.53
CA VAL A 467 36.74 -13.55 5.42
C VAL A 467 35.90 -12.56 6.21
N ARG A 468 35.87 -12.69 7.54
CA ARG A 468 35.08 -11.82 8.42
C ARG A 468 35.92 -10.61 8.81
N VAL A 469 35.39 -9.41 8.59
CA VAL A 469 35.99 -8.15 9.03
C VAL A 469 35.11 -7.58 10.12
N THR A 470 35.70 -7.21 11.27
CA THR A 470 34.97 -6.51 12.33
C THR A 470 35.68 -5.21 12.70
N CYS A 471 34.91 -4.22 13.16
CA CYS A 471 35.42 -2.97 13.68
C CYS A 471 34.69 -2.60 14.97
N GLU A 472 35.44 -2.48 16.06
CA GLU A 472 34.97 -1.98 17.36
C GLU A 472 35.38 -0.51 17.49
N ALA A 473 34.40 0.37 17.70
CA ALA A 473 34.62 1.80 17.97
C ALA A 473 34.13 2.16 19.38
N ARG A 474 34.89 3.02 20.08
CA ARG A 474 34.52 3.56 21.39
C ARG A 474 34.85 5.04 21.50
N ALA A 475 33.99 5.81 22.15
CA ALA A 475 34.22 7.20 22.51
C ALA A 475 33.42 7.61 23.74
N THR A 476 33.81 8.71 24.39
CA THR A 476 32.98 9.38 25.40
C THR A 476 32.28 10.56 24.73
N ALA A 477 31.00 10.41 24.39
CA ALA A 477 30.29 11.34 23.52
C ALA A 477 28.78 11.44 23.77
N LYS A 478 28.17 12.51 23.24
CA LYS A 478 26.71 12.77 23.28
C LYS A 478 25.92 12.01 22.21
N THR A 479 26.60 11.46 21.22
CA THR A 479 26.03 10.65 20.13
C THR A 479 26.73 9.29 20.04
N GLY A 480 26.12 8.31 19.39
CA GLY A 480 26.71 6.98 19.22
C GLY A 480 27.87 6.94 18.23
N VAL A 481 28.59 5.81 18.22
CA VAL A 481 29.81 5.55 17.43
C VAL A 481 29.59 4.49 16.34
N GLU A 482 28.33 4.27 15.94
CA GLU A 482 27.94 3.24 14.97
C GLU A 482 28.56 3.52 13.59
N MET A 483 28.62 4.79 13.20
CA MET A 483 29.15 5.19 11.90
C MET A 483 30.66 4.98 11.83
N GLU A 484 31.39 5.18 12.92
CA GLU A 484 32.82 4.94 13.01
C GLU A 484 33.15 3.45 12.90
N ALA A 485 32.35 2.60 13.55
CA ALA A 485 32.47 1.15 13.41
C ALA A 485 32.17 0.69 11.97
N LEU A 486 31.06 1.14 11.37
CA LEU A 486 30.69 0.79 9.99
C LEU A 486 31.72 1.27 8.97
N THR A 487 32.21 2.50 9.12
CA THR A 487 33.19 3.10 8.21
C THR A 487 34.52 2.36 8.28
N GLY A 488 35.01 2.05 9.49
CA GLY A 488 36.24 1.28 9.64
C GLY A 488 36.12 -0.13 9.06
N CYS A 489 34.98 -0.80 9.28
CA CYS A 489 34.70 -2.13 8.73
C CYS A 489 34.63 -2.11 7.19
N SER A 490 33.90 -1.16 6.61
CA SER A 490 33.73 -1.02 5.17
C SER A 490 35.05 -0.72 4.44
N ILE A 491 35.86 0.21 4.97
CA ILE A 491 37.12 0.58 4.32
C ILE A 491 38.16 -0.54 4.44
N ALA A 492 38.18 -1.29 5.55
CA ALA A 492 39.02 -2.48 5.66
C ALA A 492 38.66 -3.53 4.59
N ALA A 493 37.36 -3.79 4.37
CA ALA A 493 36.92 -4.71 3.33
C ALA A 493 37.23 -4.23 1.90
N LEU A 494 37.04 -2.93 1.61
CA LEU A 494 37.42 -2.34 0.32
C LEU A 494 38.94 -2.39 0.09
N THR A 495 39.72 -2.24 1.15
CA THR A 495 41.18 -2.35 1.08
C THR A 495 41.61 -3.78 0.77
N LEU A 496 41.00 -4.79 1.41
CA LEU A 496 41.20 -6.19 1.03
C LEU A 496 40.83 -6.44 -0.43
N TYR A 497 39.71 -5.89 -0.88
CA TYR A 497 39.29 -6.01 -2.27
C TYR A 497 40.34 -5.43 -3.23
N ASP A 498 40.82 -4.21 -3.00
CA ASP A 498 41.83 -3.60 -3.87
C ASP A 498 43.15 -4.40 -3.91
N MET A 499 43.57 -4.89 -2.74
CA MET A 499 44.79 -5.67 -2.60
C MET A 499 44.69 -7.03 -3.30
N CYS A 500 43.49 -7.57 -3.45
CA CYS A 500 43.29 -8.95 -3.91
C CYS A 500 42.60 -9.09 -5.29
N LYS A 501 42.09 -8.00 -5.90
CA LYS A 501 41.35 -8.03 -7.18
C LYS A 501 42.12 -8.60 -8.38
N SER A 502 43.45 -8.63 -8.30
CA SER A 502 44.30 -9.27 -9.34
C SER A 502 44.33 -10.79 -9.23
N VAL A 503 44.00 -11.34 -8.06
CA VAL A 503 44.05 -12.78 -7.75
C VAL A 503 42.66 -13.40 -7.85
N ASP A 504 41.63 -12.69 -7.41
CA ASP A 504 40.24 -13.11 -7.48
C ASP A 504 39.37 -11.96 -7.98
N LYS A 505 38.67 -12.19 -9.10
CA LYS A 505 37.82 -11.19 -9.76
C LYS A 505 36.36 -11.27 -9.31
N ASN A 506 35.97 -12.33 -8.61
CA ASN A 506 34.59 -12.61 -8.23
C ASN A 506 34.32 -12.33 -6.75
N MET A 507 35.21 -11.60 -6.07
CA MET A 507 35.04 -11.24 -4.68
C MET A 507 33.76 -10.42 -4.47
N GLN A 508 33.14 -10.57 -3.30
CA GLN A 508 31.97 -9.79 -2.92
C GLN A 508 32.08 -9.35 -1.47
N ILE A 509 31.78 -8.08 -1.19
CA ILE A 509 31.61 -7.59 0.18
C ILE A 509 30.12 -7.69 0.51
N THR A 510 29.79 -8.43 1.57
CA THR A 510 28.40 -8.69 1.98
C THR A 510 28.18 -8.39 3.46
N ASP A 511 26.91 -8.22 3.83
CA ASP A 511 26.42 -8.17 5.21
C ASP A 511 27.08 -7.11 6.12
N LEU A 512 27.37 -5.91 5.58
CA LEU A 512 27.85 -4.79 6.41
C LEU A 512 26.74 -4.32 7.37
N LYS A 513 26.92 -4.56 8.67
CA LYS A 513 25.91 -4.23 9.70
C LYS A 513 26.56 -3.94 11.06
N VAL A 514 25.82 -3.26 11.94
CA VAL A 514 26.16 -3.10 13.37
C VAL A 514 25.64 -4.32 14.12
N ILE A 515 26.52 -5.01 14.84
CA ILE A 515 26.18 -6.23 15.60
C ILE A 515 25.92 -5.96 17.07
N SER A 516 26.54 -4.92 17.63
CA SER A 516 26.29 -4.52 19.02
C SER A 516 26.47 -3.03 19.18
N LYS A 517 25.71 -2.45 20.13
CA LYS A 517 25.97 -1.09 20.61
C LYS A 517 25.51 -0.87 22.04
N THR A 518 26.26 -0.04 22.77
CA THR A 518 26.01 0.26 24.18
C THR A 518 26.21 1.74 24.51
N GLY A 519 25.65 2.17 25.64
CA GLY A 519 25.83 3.51 26.19
C GLY A 519 24.80 4.54 25.74
N GLY A 520 23.78 4.15 24.97
CA GLY A 520 22.65 5.02 24.57
C GLY A 520 21.28 4.52 24.95
N LYS A 521 20.25 5.32 24.61
CA LYS A 521 18.84 5.02 24.92
C LYS A 521 18.38 3.65 24.39
N SER A 522 19.01 3.16 23.34
CA SER A 522 18.76 1.86 22.71
C SER A 522 20.08 1.09 22.65
N SER A 523 20.36 0.24 23.63
CA SER A 523 21.54 -0.65 23.63
C SER A 523 21.09 -2.08 23.28
N TRP A 524 21.85 -2.81 22.46
CA TRP A 524 21.54 -4.21 22.09
C TRP A 524 22.80 -5.00 21.70
N GLY A 525 22.80 -6.31 21.97
CA GLY A 525 23.87 -7.26 21.66
C GLY A 525 23.57 -8.67 22.21
N ASP A 526 23.78 -9.70 21.38
CA ASP A 526 23.53 -11.14 21.55
C ASP A 526 22.09 -11.58 21.92
N VAL A 527 21.19 -11.55 20.93
CA VAL A 527 19.96 -12.36 20.89
C VAL A 527 19.79 -12.90 19.47
N GLU A 528 19.48 -14.19 19.37
CA GLU A 528 19.11 -14.92 18.15
C GLU A 528 18.09 -14.16 17.28
N GLU A 529 18.21 -14.37 15.97
CA GLU A 529 17.48 -13.71 14.90
C GLU A 529 15.98 -13.51 15.21
N LYS A 530 15.58 -12.23 15.24
CA LYS A 530 14.26 -11.84 14.75
C LYS A 530 14.44 -11.27 13.36
N GLU A 531 13.87 -11.94 12.37
CA GLU A 531 13.65 -11.37 11.04
C GLU A 531 12.86 -10.06 11.18
N GLU A 532 13.56 -8.93 11.06
CA GLU A 532 12.93 -7.65 10.76
C GLU A 532 12.93 -7.45 9.25
N GLU A 533 11.73 -7.53 8.65
CA GLU A 533 11.47 -7.16 7.26
C GLU A 533 11.96 -5.72 7.00
N GLY A 534 12.84 -5.59 6.01
CA GLY A 534 13.58 -4.37 5.70
C GLY A 534 12.71 -3.14 5.49
N PHE A 535 13.04 -2.08 6.23
CA PHE A 535 12.52 -0.73 6.01
C PHE A 535 13.70 0.23 5.76
N GLY A 536 14.06 0.42 4.50
CA GLY A 536 14.96 1.48 4.04
C GLY A 536 14.19 2.55 3.26
N PRO A 537 14.48 3.85 3.41
CA PRO A 537 13.89 4.89 2.57
C PRO A 537 14.42 4.78 1.12
N LYS A 538 13.57 5.07 0.12
CA LYS A 538 14.04 5.23 -1.26
C LYS A 538 14.86 6.52 -1.39
N VAL A 539 16.11 6.33 -1.79
CA VAL A 539 17.06 7.34 -2.28
C VAL A 539 16.49 8.02 -3.53
N ARG A 540 16.89 9.28 -3.77
CA ARG A 540 16.56 10.13 -4.93
C ARG A 540 16.68 9.32 -6.24
N GLU A 541 15.78 9.53 -7.21
CA GLU A 541 15.91 8.89 -8.54
C GLU A 541 17.27 9.25 -9.17
N HIS A 542 17.94 8.24 -9.75
CA HIS A 542 19.20 8.41 -10.46
C HIS A 542 19.00 9.39 -11.62
N ASP A 543 19.90 10.38 -11.74
CA ASP A 543 19.99 11.19 -12.95
C ASP A 543 20.36 10.27 -14.13
N THR A 544 19.53 10.27 -15.17
CA THR A 544 19.66 9.43 -16.37
C THR A 544 20.00 10.26 -17.61
N SER A 545 20.36 11.54 -17.43
CA SER A 545 20.85 12.39 -18.50
C SER A 545 22.13 11.79 -19.11
N PRO A 546 22.25 11.67 -20.44
CA PRO A 546 23.42 11.06 -21.05
C PRO A 546 24.68 11.88 -20.72
N HIS A 547 25.75 11.18 -20.33
CA HIS A 547 27.02 11.78 -19.94
C HIS A 547 27.69 12.50 -21.13
N ALA A 548 27.98 13.79 -21.01
CA ALA A 548 28.90 14.48 -21.92
C ALA A 548 30.35 14.04 -21.60
N PRO A 549 31.18 13.70 -22.60
CA PRO A 549 32.55 13.23 -22.36
C PRO A 549 33.42 14.39 -21.85
N GLY A 550 33.91 14.27 -20.61
CA GLY A 550 34.95 15.15 -20.05
C GLY A 550 34.60 15.94 -18.80
N GLU A 551 33.35 15.87 -18.30
CA GLU A 551 32.97 16.62 -17.09
C GLU A 551 32.95 15.74 -15.83
N THR A 552 33.70 16.16 -14.81
CA THR A 552 33.55 15.67 -13.44
C THR A 552 32.61 16.64 -12.72
N TYR A 553 31.36 16.25 -12.44
CA TYR A 553 30.49 17.08 -11.60
C TYR A 553 30.10 16.41 -10.28
N VAL A 554 30.23 17.21 -9.22
CA VAL A 554 29.69 17.04 -7.87
C VAL A 554 28.35 17.77 -7.82
N PRO A 555 27.20 17.11 -7.56
CA PRO A 555 25.93 17.81 -7.44
C PRO A 555 25.79 18.47 -6.06
N THR A 556 25.61 19.78 -6.08
CA THR A 556 25.33 20.65 -4.95
C THR A 556 23.99 20.33 -4.29
N ASN A 557 24.06 19.85 -3.05
CA ASN A 557 23.38 20.57 -1.96
C ASN A 557 24.37 20.84 -0.82
N LEU A 558 25.63 21.10 -1.17
CA LEU A 558 26.67 21.71 -0.36
C LEU A 558 26.72 23.20 -0.73
N LEU A 559 25.91 24.02 -0.07
CA LEU A 559 26.03 25.47 -0.19
C LEU A 559 27.16 25.92 0.73
N TYR A 560 28.31 26.13 0.09
CA TYR A 560 29.53 26.80 0.53
C TYR A 560 30.42 26.07 1.55
N PHE A 561 31.53 25.57 0.99
CA PHE A 561 32.69 24.87 1.54
C PHE A 561 32.56 23.35 1.70
#